data_AF-A0A946HU35-F1
#
_entry.id   AF-A0A946HU35-F1
#
_cell.length_a   1.000
_cell.length_b   1.000
_cell.length_c   1.000
_cell.angle_alpha   90.00
_cell.angle_beta   90.00
_cell.angle_gamma   90.00
#
_symmetry.space_group_name_H-M   'P 1'
#
loop_
_entity.id
_entity.type
_entity.pdbx_description
1 polymer ?
#
loop_
_entity_poly.entity_id
_entity_poly.type
_entity_poly.pdbx_seq_one_letter_code
_entity_poly.pdbx_strand_id
1 'polypeptide(L)'
;MTERNQERLLKSTPPPEMKNSLERENLVKYLKEINREDRISYIYLISYGKVMAFHTVKGKVTYCSSKLTTRDQVVEVGDGSTGAGRTRHTMESPGLDGSYGPSEDAIFFWTTEEVLVQWRGDYMWLTEPLQLSTPPAMVRMIEDK
;
A
#
# COMPACT_ATOMS: atom_id res chain seq x y z
N MET A 1 -20.04 -31.70 3.29
CA MET A 1 -18.83 -32.55 3.39
C MET A 1 -17.58 -31.73 3.70
N THR A 2 -17.41 -30.56 3.09
CA THR A 2 -16.30 -29.62 3.32
C THR A 2 -16.16 -29.15 4.77
N GLU A 3 -17.25 -28.75 5.44
CA GLU A 3 -17.20 -28.26 6.83
C GLU A 3 -16.81 -29.35 7.84
N ARG A 4 -17.37 -30.57 7.71
CA ARG A 4 -16.94 -31.72 8.52
C ARG A 4 -15.48 -32.13 8.27
N ASN A 5 -14.98 -31.93 7.05
CA ASN A 5 -13.58 -32.17 6.73
C ASN A 5 -12.69 -31.09 7.38
N GLN A 6 -13.12 -29.83 7.35
CA GLN A 6 -12.45 -28.72 8.03
C GLN A 6 -12.40 -28.92 9.55
N GLU A 7 -13.49 -29.36 10.18
CA GLU A 7 -13.50 -29.69 11.61
C GLU A 7 -12.55 -30.85 11.96
N ARG A 8 -12.45 -31.88 11.10
CA ARG A 8 -11.45 -32.96 11.28
C ARG A 8 -10.04 -32.42 11.17
N LEU A 9 -9.76 -31.57 10.19
CA LEU A 9 -8.44 -30.97 9.97
C LEU A 9 -8.02 -30.05 11.11
N LEU A 10 -8.93 -29.23 11.64
CA LEU A 10 -8.69 -28.39 12.81
C LEU A 10 -8.38 -29.20 14.07
N LYS A 11 -8.95 -30.40 14.22
CA LYS A 11 -8.66 -31.31 15.34
C LYS A 11 -7.39 -32.12 15.15
N SER A 12 -7.09 -32.57 13.92
CA SER A 12 -5.88 -33.37 13.62
C SER A 12 -4.63 -32.51 13.49
N THR A 13 -4.78 -31.26 13.07
CA THR A 13 -3.70 -30.32 12.81
C THR A 13 -4.18 -28.93 13.25
N PRO A 14 -4.22 -28.68 14.58
CA PRO A 14 -4.65 -27.39 15.09
C PRO A 14 -3.73 -26.29 14.55
N PRO A 15 -4.29 -25.10 14.24
CA PRO A 15 -3.48 -23.96 13.86
C PRO A 15 -2.42 -23.68 14.94
N PRO A 16 -1.18 -23.38 14.56
CA PRO A 16 -0.16 -23.06 15.55
C PRO A 16 -0.50 -21.76 16.27
N GLU A 17 -0.30 -21.74 17.59
CA GLU A 17 -0.34 -20.49 18.36
C GLU A 17 0.92 -19.67 18.04
N MET A 18 0.76 -18.66 17.19
CA MET A 18 1.84 -17.76 16.82
C MET A 18 2.02 -16.68 17.88
N LYS A 19 3.22 -16.60 18.49
CA LYS A 19 3.59 -15.50 19.40
C LYS A 19 3.91 -14.21 18.65
N ASN A 20 4.52 -14.35 17.48
CA ASN A 20 4.94 -13.23 16.62
C ASN A 20 4.37 -13.42 15.22
N SER A 21 4.19 -12.32 14.50
CA SER A 21 3.73 -12.30 13.11
C SER A 21 4.73 -11.57 12.25
N LEU A 22 5.36 -12.30 11.34
CA LEU A 22 6.31 -11.73 10.36
C LEU A 22 5.64 -10.69 9.47
N GLU A 23 4.36 -10.86 9.16
CA GLU A 23 3.59 -9.87 8.41
C GLU A 23 3.47 -8.54 9.17
N ARG A 24 3.19 -8.60 10.48
CA ARG A 24 3.16 -7.39 11.33
C ARG A 24 4.53 -6.74 11.43
N GLU A 25 5.59 -7.52 11.58
CA GLU A 25 6.96 -7.01 11.61
C GLU A 25 7.34 -6.34 10.28
N ASN A 26 6.98 -6.95 9.15
CA ASN A 26 7.18 -6.39 7.82
C ASN A 26 6.40 -5.09 7.60
N LEU A 27 5.13 -5.03 8.02
CA LEU A 27 4.32 -3.82 7.95
C LEU A 27 4.90 -2.70 8.81
N VAL A 28 5.38 -3.01 10.02
CA VAL A 28 6.04 -2.02 10.89
C VAL A 28 7.32 -1.49 10.26
N LYS A 29 8.16 -2.37 9.69
CA LYS A 29 9.39 -1.96 8.99
C LYS A 29 9.05 -1.08 7.79
N TYR A 30 8.08 -1.49 6.97
CA TYR A 30 7.60 -0.72 5.82
C TYR A 30 7.11 0.68 6.21
N LEU A 31 6.26 0.79 7.23
CA LEU A 31 5.67 2.06 7.66
C LEU A 31 6.70 3.03 8.24
N LYS A 32 7.68 2.52 8.99
CA LYS A 32 8.81 3.35 9.44
C LYS A 32 9.63 3.86 8.27
N GLU A 33 9.85 2.99 7.28
CA GLU A 33 10.73 3.29 6.18
C GLU A 33 10.13 4.29 5.18
N ILE A 34 8.84 4.14 4.86
CA ILE A 34 8.15 5.02 3.92
C ILE A 34 7.87 6.42 4.49
N ASN A 35 7.84 6.55 5.82
CA ASN A 35 7.62 7.82 6.51
C ASN A 35 8.92 8.61 6.76
N ARG A 36 10.05 8.22 6.17
CA ARG A 36 11.30 8.98 6.25
C ARG A 36 11.29 10.16 5.27
N GLU A 37 11.34 11.38 5.80
CA GLU A 37 11.27 12.62 5.01
C GLU A 37 12.53 12.89 4.17
N ASP A 38 13.69 12.49 4.68
CA ASP A 38 15.00 12.78 4.11
C ASP A 38 15.43 11.77 3.04
N ARG A 39 14.63 10.72 2.83
CA ARG A 39 15.03 9.59 2.01
C ARG A 39 14.96 9.90 0.51
N ILE A 40 16.00 9.48 -0.20
CA ILE A 40 15.98 9.41 -1.67
C ILE A 40 15.52 8.01 -2.06
N SER A 41 14.49 7.94 -2.88
CA SER A 41 13.93 6.73 -3.44
C SER A 41 13.83 6.84 -4.96
N TYR A 42 13.47 5.73 -5.60
CA TYR A 42 13.54 5.58 -7.04
C TYR A 42 12.24 4.97 -7.53
N ILE A 43 11.62 5.61 -8.52
CA ILE A 43 10.40 5.08 -9.15
C ILE A 43 10.65 4.80 -10.63
N TYR A 44 10.21 3.62 -11.06
CA TYR A 44 10.24 3.15 -12.43
C TYR A 44 8.82 3.00 -12.92
N LEU A 45 8.45 3.76 -13.94
CA LEU A 45 7.14 3.68 -14.58
C LEU A 45 7.19 2.64 -15.69
N ILE A 46 6.29 1.68 -15.67
CA ILE A 46 6.31 0.51 -16.53
C ILE A 46 5.01 0.46 -17.34
N SER A 47 5.14 0.25 -18.64
CA SER A 47 4.00 0.07 -19.53
C SER A 47 4.31 -1.05 -20.51
N TYR A 48 3.41 -2.03 -20.62
CA TYR A 48 3.58 -3.19 -21.50
C TYR A 48 4.96 -3.89 -21.38
N GLY A 49 5.48 -4.00 -20.15
CA GLY A 49 6.77 -4.64 -19.86
C GLY A 49 8.01 -3.81 -20.21
N LYS A 50 7.84 -2.54 -20.61
CA LYS A 50 8.95 -1.61 -20.85
C LYS A 50 9.01 -0.52 -19.79
N VAL A 51 10.22 -0.18 -19.35
CA VAL A 51 10.45 0.98 -18.49
C VAL A 51 10.27 2.24 -19.32
N MET A 52 9.21 2.96 -19.02
CA MET A 52 8.83 4.18 -19.72
C MET A 52 9.64 5.36 -19.21
N ALA A 53 9.78 5.51 -17.90
CA ALA A 53 10.52 6.59 -17.27
C ALA A 53 11.08 6.16 -15.92
N PHE A 54 12.09 6.89 -15.48
CA PHE A 54 12.72 6.73 -14.19
C PHE A 54 12.88 8.10 -13.53
N HIS A 55 12.57 8.19 -12.24
CA HIS A 55 12.74 9.40 -11.45
C HIS A 55 13.34 9.09 -10.09
N THR A 56 14.22 9.99 -9.64
CA THR A 56 14.61 10.08 -8.24
C THR A 56 13.54 10.86 -7.48
N VAL A 57 13.07 10.31 -6.38
CA VAL A 57 12.02 10.86 -5.53
C VAL A 57 12.61 11.17 -4.18
N LYS A 58 12.37 12.38 -3.67
CA LYS A 58 12.67 12.72 -2.28
C LYS A 58 11.42 12.53 -1.44
N GLY A 59 11.53 11.78 -0.35
CA GLY A 59 10.42 11.43 0.52
C GLY A 59 9.55 10.31 -0.06
N LYS A 60 8.25 10.38 0.21
CA LYS A 60 7.24 9.37 -0.13
C LYS A 60 6.55 9.70 -1.46
N VAL A 61 6.31 8.66 -2.27
CA VAL A 61 5.36 8.76 -3.40
C VAL A 61 3.94 8.75 -2.84
N THR A 62 3.21 9.83 -3.03
CA THR A 62 1.85 9.98 -2.51
C THR A 62 0.84 9.86 -3.63
N TYR A 63 -0.23 9.12 -3.39
CA TYR A 63 -1.33 8.98 -4.32
C TYR A 63 -2.16 10.27 -4.42
N CYS A 64 -2.56 10.64 -5.64
CA CYS A 64 -3.50 11.74 -5.86
C CYS A 64 -4.89 11.48 -5.23
N SER A 65 -5.26 10.21 -5.08
CA SER A 65 -6.50 9.80 -4.42
C SER A 65 -6.43 9.87 -2.89
N SER A 66 -5.23 10.01 -2.29
CA SER A 66 -5.09 10.19 -0.84
C SER A 66 -5.77 11.49 -0.39
N LYS A 67 -6.39 11.47 0.79
CA LYS A 67 -7.13 12.58 1.38
C LYS A 67 -6.73 12.77 2.84
N LEU A 68 -6.74 14.01 3.29
CA LEU A 68 -6.50 14.38 4.69
C LEU A 68 -7.74 14.21 5.57
N THR A 69 -8.91 13.97 4.97
CA THR A 69 -10.19 13.83 5.63
C THR A 69 -10.95 12.63 5.09
N THR A 70 -11.91 12.11 5.86
CA THR A 70 -12.74 10.97 5.46
C THR A 70 -13.37 11.22 4.10
N ARG A 71 -13.34 10.21 3.22
CA ARG A 71 -13.97 10.26 1.90
C ARG A 71 -15.49 10.36 2.01
N ASP A 72 -16.05 9.61 2.96
CA ASP A 72 -17.48 9.59 3.23
C ASP A 72 -17.79 10.50 4.42
N GLN A 73 -18.73 11.41 4.24
CA GLN A 73 -19.28 12.26 5.29
C GLN A 73 -20.61 11.67 5.72
N VAL A 74 -20.82 11.44 7.03
CA VAL A 74 -22.16 11.15 7.52
C VAL A 74 -22.96 12.43 7.42
N VAL A 75 -23.88 12.45 6.45
CA VAL A 75 -24.98 13.39 6.41
C VAL A 75 -26.10 12.74 7.20
N GLU A 76 -26.42 13.32 8.35
CA GLU A 76 -27.62 12.94 9.08
C GLU A 76 -28.82 13.42 8.24
N VAL A 77 -29.38 12.51 7.44
CA VAL A 77 -30.69 12.75 6.83
C VAL A 77 -31.68 12.58 7.97
N GLY A 78 -32.00 13.70 8.61
CA GLY A 78 -33.03 13.76 9.63
C GLY A 78 -34.35 13.35 8.99
N ASP A 79 -34.70 12.07 9.11
CA ASP A 79 -36.05 11.64 8.81
C ASP A 79 -36.90 12.09 10.00
N GLY A 80 -37.49 13.27 9.83
CA GLY A 80 -38.45 13.83 10.78
C GLY A 80 -39.70 12.98 10.78
N SER A 81 -39.68 11.81 11.42
CA SER A 81 -40.81 11.22 12.15
C SER A 81 -40.52 9.79 12.59
N THR A 82 -40.62 9.59 13.90
CA THR A 82 -41.11 8.37 14.56
C THR A 82 -40.52 7.01 14.15
N GLY A 83 -39.50 6.57 14.90
CA GLY A 83 -39.49 5.19 15.42
C GLY A 83 -38.84 4.08 14.58
N ALA A 84 -38.07 4.37 13.54
CA ALA A 84 -37.39 3.34 12.76
C ALA A 84 -35.86 3.50 12.77
N GLY A 85 -35.17 2.47 13.25
CA GLY A 85 -33.78 2.10 12.94
C GLY A 85 -32.71 3.20 12.89
N ARG A 86 -31.83 3.25 13.91
CA ARG A 86 -30.52 3.88 13.75
C ARG A 86 -29.74 3.17 12.64
N THR A 87 -29.75 3.72 11.43
CA THR A 87 -28.91 3.26 10.33
C THR A 87 -27.45 3.50 10.71
N ARG A 88 -26.73 2.45 11.07
CA ARG A 88 -25.28 2.53 11.33
C ARG A 88 -24.58 2.56 9.97
N HIS A 89 -23.96 3.68 9.66
CA HIS A 89 -23.08 3.78 8.50
C HIS A 89 -21.66 3.42 8.92
N THR A 90 -21.03 2.50 8.18
CA THR A 90 -19.61 2.19 8.33
C THR A 90 -18.81 3.28 7.62
N MET A 91 -17.99 4.03 8.36
CA MET A 91 -17.02 4.95 7.79
C MET A 91 -15.69 4.24 7.51
N GLU A 92 -14.96 4.73 6.52
CA GLU A 92 -13.57 4.34 6.29
C GLU A 92 -12.70 4.78 7.49
N SER A 93 -11.93 3.85 8.05
CA SER A 93 -10.93 4.17 9.08
C SER A 93 -9.68 4.74 8.42
N PRO A 94 -9.01 5.75 9.02
CA PRO A 94 -7.75 6.26 8.49
C PRO A 94 -6.69 5.14 8.45
N GLY A 95 -5.80 5.23 7.47
CA GLY A 95 -4.59 4.41 7.43
C GLY A 95 -3.66 4.70 8.61
N LEU A 96 -2.61 3.88 8.79
CA LEU A 96 -1.67 4.08 9.90
C LEU A 96 -0.90 5.40 9.81
N ASP A 97 -0.81 6.00 8.62
CA ASP A 97 -0.24 7.33 8.41
C ASP A 97 -1.27 8.47 8.55
N GLY A 98 -2.50 8.16 8.98
CA GLY A 98 -3.57 9.13 9.19
C GLY A 98 -4.25 9.60 7.90
N SER A 99 -3.84 9.08 6.74
CA SER A 99 -4.47 9.42 5.46
C SER A 99 -5.67 8.52 5.15
N TYR A 100 -6.60 9.04 4.35
CA TYR A 100 -7.76 8.31 3.84
C TYR A 100 -7.58 8.01 2.35
N GLY A 101 -8.14 6.90 1.89
CA GLY A 101 -8.09 6.48 0.51
C GLY A 101 -7.78 4.99 0.36
N PRO A 102 -8.03 4.44 -0.83
CA PRO A 102 -7.86 3.01 -1.07
C PRO A 102 -6.43 2.57 -0.77
N SER A 103 -6.28 1.55 0.07
CA SER A 103 -5.01 0.85 0.25
C SER A 103 -4.58 0.27 -1.09
N GLU A 104 -3.35 0.52 -1.49
CA GLU A 104 -2.81 0.12 -2.79
C GLU A 104 -2.95 -1.40 -3.02
N ASP A 105 -3.33 -1.80 -4.24
CA ASP A 105 -3.22 -3.19 -4.70
C ASP A 105 -1.77 -3.49 -5.16
N ALA A 106 -0.82 -3.18 -4.29
CA ALA A 106 0.60 -3.31 -4.53
C ALA A 106 1.20 -4.28 -3.50
N ILE A 107 2.12 -5.12 -3.95
CA ILE A 107 2.93 -5.95 -3.06
C ILE A 107 4.19 -5.18 -2.68
N PHE A 108 4.69 -5.41 -1.48
CA PHE A 108 6.00 -4.94 -1.06
C PHE A 108 6.80 -6.07 -0.39
N PHE A 109 8.11 -6.01 -0.52
CA PHE A 109 9.01 -6.98 0.09
C PHE A 109 10.40 -6.38 0.28
N TRP A 110 11.20 -7.02 1.12
CA TRP A 110 12.59 -6.65 1.40
C TRP A 110 13.52 -7.62 0.67
N THR A 111 14.52 -7.09 -0.03
CA THR A 111 15.59 -7.92 -0.60
C THR A 111 16.55 -8.37 0.49
N THR A 112 17.42 -9.33 0.17
CA THR A 112 18.52 -9.77 1.05
C THR A 112 19.51 -8.66 1.39
N GLU A 113 19.51 -7.57 0.62
CA GLU A 113 20.34 -6.37 0.79
C GLU A 113 19.59 -5.28 1.58
N GLU A 114 18.45 -5.62 2.19
CA GLU A 114 17.58 -4.70 2.93
C GLU A 114 17.00 -3.54 2.09
N VAL A 115 16.92 -3.73 0.78
CA VAL A 115 16.24 -2.80 -0.13
C VAL A 115 14.74 -3.09 -0.08
N LEU A 116 13.94 -2.06 0.19
CA LEU A 116 12.48 -2.19 0.10
C LEU A 116 12.07 -2.01 -1.36
N VAL A 117 11.27 -2.96 -1.84
CA VAL A 117 10.70 -2.96 -3.18
C VAL A 117 9.19 -2.96 -3.05
N GLN A 118 8.54 -2.06 -3.78
CA GLN A 118 7.11 -2.02 -3.94
C GLN A 118 6.77 -2.17 -5.43
N TRP A 119 5.81 -3.04 -5.74
CA TRP A 119 5.46 -3.39 -7.11
C TRP A 119 3.94 -3.45 -7.30
N ARG A 120 3.46 -2.78 -8.34
CA ARG A 120 2.04 -2.77 -8.74
C ARG A 120 1.83 -3.17 -10.21
N GLY A 121 2.86 -3.71 -10.87
CA GLY A 121 2.82 -4.08 -12.29
C GLY A 121 3.11 -2.93 -13.24
N ASP A 122 2.47 -1.78 -13.03
CA ASP A 122 2.64 -0.57 -13.84
C ASP A 122 3.66 0.44 -13.25
N TYR A 123 4.07 0.24 -12.01
CA TYR A 123 5.27 0.86 -11.48
C TYR A 123 5.99 -0.07 -10.52
N MET A 124 7.27 0.27 -10.33
CA MET A 124 8.12 -0.26 -9.29
C MET A 124 8.73 0.90 -8.52
N TRP A 125 8.68 0.84 -7.20
CA TRP A 125 9.32 1.79 -6.32
C TRP A 125 10.34 1.07 -5.45
N LEU A 126 11.55 1.61 -5.35
CA LEU A 126 12.62 1.03 -4.56
C LEU A 126 13.42 2.10 -3.84
N THR A 127 14.16 1.66 -2.84
CA THR A 127 14.96 2.53 -1.99
C THR A 127 16.37 2.74 -2.49
N GLU A 128 16.80 1.87 -3.40
CA GLU A 128 18.09 1.94 -4.08
C GLU A 128 17.89 1.82 -5.59
N PRO A 129 18.78 2.43 -6.40
CA PRO A 129 18.60 2.43 -7.84
C PRO A 129 18.96 1.06 -8.41
N LEU A 130 18.11 0.56 -9.30
CA LEU A 130 18.44 -0.56 -10.17
C LEU A 130 19.13 -0.07 -11.44
N GLN A 131 20.16 -0.81 -11.86
CA GLN A 131 20.78 -0.62 -13.15
C GLN A 131 19.85 -1.14 -14.25
N LEU A 132 19.43 -0.23 -15.13
CA LEU A 132 18.61 -0.59 -16.29
C LEU A 132 19.48 -1.27 -17.35
N SER A 133 19.06 -2.44 -17.81
CA SER A 133 19.68 -3.12 -18.96
C SER A 133 19.33 -2.47 -20.30
N THR A 134 18.22 -1.72 -20.34
CA THR A 134 17.69 -1.05 -21.55
C THR A 134 17.38 0.41 -21.22
N PRO A 135 17.74 1.38 -22.09
CA PRO A 135 17.42 2.78 -21.86
C PRO A 135 15.89 3.00 -21.81
N PRO A 136 15.39 3.87 -20.92
CA PRO A 136 13.97 4.15 -20.79
C PRO A 136 13.42 4.87 -22.03
N ALA A 137 12.13 4.69 -22.31
CA ALA A 137 11.48 5.28 -23.48
C ALA A 137 11.37 6.82 -23.41
N MET A 138 11.31 7.38 -22.20
CA MET A 138 11.28 8.81 -21.93
C MET A 138 12.47 9.19 -21.06
N VAL A 139 13.22 10.19 -21.52
CA VAL A 139 14.32 10.81 -20.78
C VAL A 139 13.91 12.24 -20.46
N ARG A 140 14.03 12.65 -19.20
CA ARG A 140 13.76 14.03 -18.79
C ARG A 140 14.89 14.93 -19.30
N MET A 141 14.55 15.93 -20.10
CA MET A 141 15.49 17.01 -20.46
C MET A 141 15.58 17.97 -19.28
N ILE A 142 16.78 18.17 -18.75
CA ILE A 142 17.08 19.28 -17.83
C ILE A 142 17.80 20.31 -18.68
N GLU A 143 17.11 21.41 -19.02
CA GLU A 143 17.79 22.59 -19.55
C GLU A 143 18.43 23.31 -18.37
N ASP A 144 19.76 23.41 -18.39
CA ASP A 144 20.49 24.27 -17.46
C ASP A 144 20.02 25.72 -17.71
N LYS A 145 19.36 26.30 -16.70
CA LYS A 145 19.00 27.72 -16.66
C LYS A 145 20.09 28.53 -15.99
#